data_AF-A0A920YSP0-F1
#
_entry.id   AF-A0A920YSP0-F1
#
_cell.length_a   1.000
_cell.length_b   1.000
_cell.length_c   1.000
_cell.angle_alpha   90.00
_cell.angle_beta   90.00
_cell.angle_gamma   90.00
#
_symmetry.space_group_name_H-M   'P 1'
#
loop_
_entity.id
_entity.type
_entity.pdbx_description
1 polymer ?
#
loop_
_entity_poly.entity_id
_entity_poly.type
_entity_poly.pdbx_seq_one_letter_code
_entity_poly.pdbx_strand_id
1 'polypeptide(L)' 'MRHWLKALRQKSNNLTQEQLAKEAGISRTMITEIENGNANPSVEVAKKIASVLGFDWTRFYQDEDDEGELTKTGTE' A
#
# COMPACT_ATOMS: atom_id res chain seq x y z
N MET A 1 10.49 -0.46 8.40
CA MET A 1 9.66 -1.49 7.73
C MET A 1 8.19 -1.13 7.90
N ARG A 2 7.45 -1.02 6.80
CA ARG A 2 6.01 -0.71 6.79
C ARG A 2 5.20 -1.99 7.05
N HIS A 3 5.13 -2.40 8.31
CA HIS A 3 4.42 -3.61 8.73
C HIS A 3 2.94 -3.62 8.29
N TRP A 4 2.29 -2.46 8.32
CA TRP A 4 0.90 -2.29 7.88
C TRP A 4 0.70 -2.69 6.41
N LEU A 5 1.65 -2.34 5.52
CA LEU A 5 1.53 -2.61 4.09
C LEU A 5 1.67 -4.11 3.81
N LYS A 6 2.66 -4.75 4.45
CA LYS A 6 2.87 -6.20 4.35
C LYS A 6 1.66 -6.98 4.85
N ALA A 7 1.10 -6.57 5.99
CA ALA A 7 -0.10 -7.19 6.54
C ALA A 7 -1.32 -7.03 5.61
N LEU A 8 -1.49 -5.86 5.00
CA LEU A 8 -2.58 -5.61 4.05
C LEU A 8 -2.45 -6.47 2.80
N ARG A 9 -1.23 -6.60 2.24
CA ARG A 9 -0.96 -7.50 1.11
C ARG A 9 -1.30 -8.95 1.46
N GLN A 10 -0.91 -9.44 2.64
CA GLN A 10 -1.21 -10.82 3.06
C GLN A 10 -2.71 -11.05 3.27
N LYS A 11 -3.45 -10.06 3.77
CA LYS A 11 -4.92 -10.13 3.90
C LYS A 11 -5.63 -10.12 2.54
N SER A 12 -5.00 -9.53 1.53
CA SER A 12 -5.50 -9.51 0.15
C SER A 12 -5.20 -10.84 -0.53
N ASN A 13 -5.92 -11.90 -0.15
CA ASN A 13 -5.78 -13.25 -0.74
C ASN A 13 -4.34 -13.82 -0.71
N ASN A 14 -3.57 -13.50 0.33
CA ASN A 14 -2.18 -13.91 0.50
C ASN A 14 -1.28 -13.60 -0.70
N LEU A 15 -1.49 -12.44 -1.35
CA LEU A 15 -0.67 -12.00 -2.47
C LEU A 15 0.81 -12.02 -2.11
N THR A 16 1.65 -12.58 -2.98
CA THR A 16 3.10 -12.43 -2.92
C THR A 16 3.52 -11.03 -3.36
N GLN A 17 4.75 -10.62 -3.03
CA GLN A 17 5.30 -9.34 -3.53
C GLN A 17 5.34 -9.30 -5.07
N GLU A 18 5.59 -10.43 -5.72
CA GLU A 18 5.62 -10.57 -7.18
C GLU A 18 4.23 -10.37 -7.79
N GLN A 19 3.19 -10.96 -7.18
CA GLN A 19 1.81 -10.78 -7.66
C GLN A 19 1.33 -9.34 -7.47
N LEU A 20 1.58 -8.73 -6.30
CA LEU A 20 1.25 -7.32 -6.07
C LEU A 20 1.98 -6.42 -7.09
N ALA A 21 3.27 -6.68 -7.34
CA ALA A 21 4.04 -5.91 -8.32
C ALA A 21 3.43 -6.02 -9.74
N LYS A 22 3.04 -7.24 -10.14
CA LYS A 22 2.39 -7.51 -11.42
C LYS A 22 1.05 -6.78 -11.55
N GLU A 23 0.21 -6.84 -10.51
CA GLU A 23 -1.11 -6.19 -10.51
C GLU A 23 -1.01 -4.66 -10.46
N ALA A 24 -0.06 -4.12 -9.69
CA ALA A 24 0.20 -2.68 -9.61
C ALA A 24 0.98 -2.15 -10.83
N GLY A 25 1.52 -3.03 -11.68
CA GLY A 25 2.34 -2.65 -12.83
C GLY A 25 3.62 -1.93 -12.43
N ILE A 26 4.32 -2.45 -11.41
CA ILE A 26 5.63 -1.96 -10.93
C ILE A 26 6.58 -3.15 -10.71
N SER A 27 7.84 -2.90 -10.35
CA SER A 27 8.81 -3.98 -10.11
C SER A 27 8.64 -4.61 -8.72
N ARG A 28 8.93 -5.92 -8.59
CA ARG A 28 8.98 -6.59 -7.29
C ARG A 28 9.94 -5.89 -6.33
N THR A 29 11.12 -5.49 -6.81
CA THR A 29 12.11 -4.76 -6.01
C THR A 29 11.52 -3.48 -5.43
N MET A 30 10.73 -2.72 -6.20
CA MET A 30 10.06 -1.53 -5.69
C MET A 30 9.09 -1.86 -4.55
N ILE A 31 8.29 -2.93 -4.67
CA ILE A 31 7.45 -3.41 -3.56
C ILE A 31 8.30 -3.77 -2.33
N THR A 32 9.40 -4.50 -2.51
CA THR A 32 10.29 -4.87 -1.41
C THR A 32 10.87 -3.65 -0.70
N GLU A 33 11.37 -2.66 -1.44
CA GLU A 33 11.94 -1.43 -0.87
C GLU A 33 10.89 -0.61 -0.13
N ILE A 34 9.66 -0.52 -0.67
CA ILE A 34 8.54 0.18 -0.01
C ILE A 34 8.13 -0.54 1.28
N GLU A 35 7.97 -1.88 1.25
CA GLU A 35 7.62 -2.67 2.44
C GLU A 35 8.71 -2.59 3.52
N ASN A 36 9.98 -2.56 3.13
CA ASN A 36 11.07 -2.39 4.08
C ASN A 36 11.19 -0.96 4.62
N GLY A 37 10.57 0.01 3.96
CA GLY A 37 10.68 1.44 4.29
C GLY A 37 11.94 2.10 3.74
N ASN A 38 12.65 1.42 2.83
CA ASN A 38 13.84 1.94 2.17
C ASN A 38 13.50 2.92 1.02
N ALA A 39 12.27 2.86 0.52
CA ALA A 39 11.76 3.76 -0.51
C ALA A 39 10.42 4.37 -0.10
N ASN A 40 10.25 5.65 -0.42
CA ASN A 40 8.94 6.30 -0.40
C ASN A 40 8.36 6.23 -1.83
N PRO A 41 7.16 5.67 -2.04
CA PRO A 41 6.58 5.61 -3.38
C PRO A 41 6.29 7.02 -3.91
N SER A 42 6.34 7.19 -5.24
CA SER A 42 5.73 8.36 -5.87
C SER A 42 4.20 8.29 -5.75
N VAL A 43 3.52 9.42 -5.93
CA VAL A 43 2.04 9.48 -5.91
C VAL A 43 1.42 8.44 -6.87
N GLU A 44 1.99 8.29 -8.06
CA GLU A 44 1.53 7.32 -9.05
C GLU A 44 1.68 5.87 -8.57
N VAL A 45 2.83 5.53 -7.95
CA VAL A 45 3.07 4.20 -7.39
C VAL A 45 2.16 3.94 -6.18
N ALA A 46 1.99 4.94 -5.32
CA ALA A 46 1.10 4.87 -4.16
C ALA A 46 -0.33 4.57 -4.58
N LYS A 47 -0.86 5.29 -5.58
CA LYS A 47 -2.19 5.05 -6.16
C LYS A 47 -2.34 3.66 -6.77
N LYS A 48 -1.33 3.17 -7.49
CA LYS A 48 -1.35 1.82 -8.07
C LYS A 48 -1.43 0.74 -7.00
N ILE A 49 -0.60 0.82 -5.97
CA ILE A 49 -0.61 -0.15 -4.85
C ILE A 49 -1.93 -0.07 -4.07
N ALA A 50 -2.39 1.16 -3.80
CA ALA A 50 -3.66 1.44 -3.14
C ALA A 50 -4.86 0.85 -3.89
N SER A 51 -4.88 0.97 -5.22
CA SER A 51 -5.94 0.41 -6.06
C SER A 51 -6.00 -1.12 -6.01
N VAL A 52 -4.86 -1.80 -5.87
CA VAL A 52 -4.81 -3.27 -5.79
C VAL A 52 -5.21 -3.76 -4.39
N LEU A 53 -4.73 -3.09 -3.34
CA LEU A 53 -4.92 -3.53 -1.96
C LEU A 53 -6.14 -2.92 -1.25
N GLY A 54 -6.83 -1.97 -1.89
CA GLY A 54 -8.07 -1.37 -1.38
C GLY A 54 -7.88 -0.47 -0.16
N PHE A 55 -6.99 0.52 -0.24
CA PHE A 55 -6.81 1.54 0.81
C PHE A 55 -6.56 2.94 0.22
N ASP A 56 -6.58 3.99 1.04
CA ASP A 56 -6.24 5.34 0.60
C ASP A 56 -4.72 5.50 0.40
N TRP A 57 -4.31 5.87 -0.81
CA TRP A 57 -2.89 6.07 -1.16
C TRP A 57 -2.19 7.14 -0.32
N THR A 58 -2.92 8.10 0.25
CA THR A 58 -2.36 9.13 1.12
C THR A 58 -1.78 8.57 2.42
N ARG A 59 -2.20 7.37 2.84
CA ARG A 59 -1.66 6.66 4.00
C ARG A 59 -0.14 6.45 3.93
N PHE A 60 0.46 6.46 2.75
CA PHE A 60 1.93 6.40 2.61
C PHE A 60 2.66 7.60 3.22
N TYR A 61 1.96 8.73 3.38
CA TYR A 61 2.50 10.03 3.78
C TYR A 61 1.87 10.56 5.08
N GLN A 62 1.04 9.77 5.74
CA GLN A 62 0.54 10.07 7.09
C GLN A 62 1.60 9.65 8.09
N ASP A 63 1.93 10.54 9.03
CA ASP A 63 2.78 10.21 10.15
C ASP A 63 2.04 9.26 11.11
N GLU A 64 2.76 8.36 11.78
CA GLU A 64 2.17 7.32 12.64
C GLU A 64 1.42 7.87 13.87
N ASP A 65 1.38 9.20 14.04
CA ASP A 65 0.71 9.90 15.15
C ASP A 65 -0.79 10.22 14.90
N ASP A 66 -1.30 10.00 13.69
CA ASP A 66 -2.73 10.19 13.38
C ASP A 66 -3.52 8.86 13.54
N GLU A 67 -3.87 8.51 14.79
CA GLU A 67 -5.01 7.62 15.09
C GLU A 67 -6.36 8.32 14.79
N GLY A 68 -6.51 8.85 13.57
CA GLY A 68 -7.66 9.66 13.14
C GLY A 68 -8.56 8.91 12.15
N GLU A 69 -9.42 8.05 12.67
CA GLU A 69 -10.80 7.81 12.20
C GLU A 69 -11.07 7.89 10.67
N LEU A 70 -10.78 6.81 9.92
CA LEU A 70 -11.38 6.61 8.58
C LEU A 70 -12.77 5.99 8.72
N THR A 71 -13.76 6.79 9.10
CA THR A 71 -15.16 6.46 8.86
C THR A 71 -15.65 7.10 7.56
N LYS A 72 -16.09 6.22 6.65
CA LYS A 72 -17.10 6.45 5.60
C LYS A 72 -16.77 7.48 4.51
N THR A 73 -16.64 6.98 3.28
CA THR A 73 -17.53 7.45 2.21
C THR A 73 -18.07 6.24 1.46
N GLY A 74 -19.33 5.90 1.80
CA GLY A 74 -20.15 5.05 0.95
C GLY A 74 -20.41 5.74 -0.38
N THR A 75 -20.53 4.94 -1.42
CA THR A 75 -21.10 5.33 -2.70
C THR A 75 -22.62 5.26 -2.56
N GLU A 76 -23.29 6.40 -2.34
CA GLU A 76 -24.68 6.68 -2.74
C GLU A 76 -24.83 8.19 -2.98
#